data_AF-J4C4C0-F1
#
_entry.id   AF-J4C4C0-F1
#
_cell.length_a   1.000
_cell.length_b   1.000
_cell.length_c   1.000
_cell.angle_alpha   90.00
_cell.angle_beta   90.00
_cell.angle_gamma   90.00
#
_symmetry.space_group_name_H-M   'P 1'
#
loop_
_entity.id
_entity.type
_entity.pdbx_description
1 polymer ?
#
loop_
_entity_poly.entity_id
_entity_poly.type
_entity_poly.pdbx_seq_one_letter_code
_entity_poly.pdbx_strand_id
1 'polypeptide(L)'
;MDPLNNSEGNANSQGEYSSSDSDLVLEIDYNLPFVVGEDTSVEYEVKSAINQFRQMLGMYLFRVVMILILLTLVLFFQGILMFLSDKHYMKTRRIPLPDRIHEIVDRFNHPFSPALCDATMFIFVFAGILRVVMFTPLFYTLQMILRYVTLFGSGYFIRGFFVYVTTMPSCYRNCTPDLTNRGFFQFFIRILAGYMGIVTNCTDLIISGHTMFTVITCVLLCENLRFLASKIVCCLYTVMVLFFIVACKYHYTVDVLFGLLLSVLMYYFYYSKIDDYGINLYNKIYHSRSKAVQDSRVTSTHDSYLTALLASFEMLEERMVLGQKMRTLYLLVNSEKNLIDKNLLRKFNRYVHLFGADESEDITTLYRGTKRFNFYYWKSLYRIIFRRKKIITI
;
A
#
# COMPACT_ATOMS: atom_id res chain seq x y z
N MET A 1 28.69 33.48 -63.45
CA MET A 1 29.87 32.64 -63.74
C MET A 1 29.73 31.40 -62.87
N ASP A 2 29.06 30.37 -63.40
CA ASP A 2 29.33 28.98 -63.00
C ASP A 2 30.72 28.58 -63.59
N PRO A 3 31.36 27.41 -63.29
CA PRO A 3 30.77 26.20 -62.71
C PRO A 3 31.68 25.28 -61.82
N LEU A 4 31.06 24.21 -61.29
CA LEU A 4 31.56 22.82 -61.07
C LEU A 4 32.74 22.55 -60.10
N ASN A 5 32.52 21.67 -59.11
CA ASN A 5 33.04 20.29 -59.22
C ASN A 5 32.45 19.27 -58.23
N ASN A 6 32.30 18.05 -58.74
CA ASN A 6 31.80 16.81 -58.15
C ASN A 6 32.77 16.17 -57.13
N SER A 7 32.23 15.35 -56.22
CA SER A 7 32.68 13.95 -56.07
C SER A 7 31.71 13.11 -55.23
N GLU A 8 31.09 12.13 -55.87
CA GLU A 8 30.55 10.92 -55.23
C GLU A 8 31.71 10.06 -54.69
N GLY A 9 31.45 9.34 -53.59
CA GLY A 9 32.38 8.38 -53.00
C GLY A 9 31.68 7.46 -52.01
N ASN A 10 31.14 6.37 -52.53
CA ASN A 10 30.46 5.31 -51.82
C ASN A 10 31.50 4.35 -51.18
N ALA A 11 31.38 4.01 -49.89
CA ALA A 11 32.10 2.85 -49.32
C ALA A 11 31.40 2.33 -48.05
N ASN A 12 30.82 1.13 -48.20
CA ASN A 12 30.42 0.23 -47.12
C ASN A 12 31.61 -0.13 -46.21
N SER A 13 31.40 -0.15 -44.91
CA SER A 13 32.14 -1.06 -44.02
C SER A 13 31.23 -1.56 -42.89
N GLN A 14 30.82 -2.82 -43.02
CA GLN A 14 30.38 -3.64 -41.90
C GLN A 14 31.56 -3.84 -40.92
N GLY A 15 31.26 -3.80 -39.63
CA GLY A 15 32.20 -4.08 -38.55
C GLY A 15 31.44 -4.43 -37.27
N GLU A 16 31.37 -5.73 -37.01
CA GLU A 16 30.67 -6.41 -35.93
C GLU A 16 31.33 -6.26 -34.54
N TYR A 17 30.46 -6.29 -33.52
CA TYR A 17 30.62 -6.78 -32.13
C TYR A 17 31.72 -6.21 -31.19
N SER A 18 31.28 -5.61 -30.09
CA SER A 18 31.59 -6.17 -28.76
C SER A 18 30.49 -5.88 -27.74
N SER A 19 29.96 -6.97 -27.19
CA SER A 19 29.03 -7.10 -26.07
C SER A 19 29.51 -6.40 -24.80
N SER A 20 28.60 -5.69 -24.14
CA SER A 20 28.60 -5.58 -22.67
C SER A 20 27.21 -5.89 -22.16
N ASP A 21 27.08 -7.07 -21.57
CA ASP A 21 25.96 -7.49 -20.73
C ASP A 21 25.73 -6.47 -19.61
N SER A 22 24.59 -5.80 -19.65
CA SER A 22 23.91 -5.31 -18.45
C SER A 22 22.48 -4.96 -18.78
N ASP A 23 21.59 -5.57 -17.99
CA ASP A 23 20.19 -5.23 -17.79
C ASP A 23 19.18 -5.85 -18.77
N LEU A 24 18.70 -6.99 -18.29
CA LEU A 24 17.42 -7.63 -18.57
C LEU A 24 16.24 -6.67 -18.31
N VAL A 25 16.16 -5.58 -19.07
CA VAL A 25 14.94 -4.79 -19.20
C VAL A 25 14.08 -5.55 -20.19
N LEU A 26 13.03 -6.18 -19.68
CA LEU A 26 11.98 -6.76 -20.49
C LEU A 26 11.23 -5.58 -21.13
N GLU A 27 11.74 -5.05 -22.26
CA GLU A 27 11.01 -4.11 -23.11
C GLU A 27 9.80 -4.87 -23.66
N ILE A 28 8.69 -4.80 -22.93
CA ILE A 28 7.41 -5.25 -23.44
C ILE A 28 6.90 -4.12 -24.34
N ASP A 29 7.12 -4.27 -25.64
CA ASP A 29 6.62 -3.34 -26.65
C ASP A 29 5.09 -3.44 -26.72
N TYR A 30 4.41 -2.69 -25.86
CA TYR A 30 2.96 -2.57 -25.88
C TYR A 30 2.57 -1.52 -26.92
N ASN A 31 1.83 -1.93 -27.96
CA ASN A 31 1.05 -0.99 -28.77
C ASN A 31 0.06 -0.27 -27.84
N LEU A 32 0.37 0.97 -27.46
CA LEU A 32 -0.44 1.84 -26.62
C LEU A 32 -1.06 2.96 -27.47
N PRO A 33 -2.39 3.11 -27.50
CA PRO A 33 -3.41 2.30 -26.82
C PRO A 33 -3.57 0.90 -27.43
N PHE A 34 -3.96 -0.09 -26.60
CA PHE A 34 -4.22 -1.46 -27.08
C PHE A 34 -5.35 -1.48 -28.11
N VAL A 35 -5.04 -1.94 -29.32
CA VAL A 35 -5.98 -2.18 -30.42
C VAL A 35 -5.87 -3.65 -30.83
N VAL A 36 -7.01 -4.31 -31.03
CA VAL A 36 -7.03 -5.68 -31.57
C VAL A 36 -6.72 -5.58 -33.06
N GLY A 37 -5.63 -6.22 -33.51
CA GLY A 37 -5.28 -6.25 -34.93
C GLY A 37 -6.28 -7.11 -35.71
N GLU A 38 -6.57 -6.71 -36.96
CA GLU A 38 -7.53 -7.40 -37.83
C GLU A 38 -7.21 -8.90 -38.03
N ASP A 39 -5.92 -9.26 -37.96
CA ASP A 39 -5.43 -10.64 -38.13
C ASP A 39 -5.44 -11.48 -36.85
N THR A 40 -5.71 -10.87 -35.68
CA THR A 40 -5.66 -11.57 -34.38
C THR A 40 -7.01 -12.06 -33.92
N SER A 41 -7.12 -13.37 -33.63
CA SER A 41 -8.37 -13.92 -33.09
C SER A 41 -8.67 -13.37 -31.69
N VAL A 42 -9.88 -12.84 -31.49
CA VAL A 42 -10.33 -12.28 -30.20
C VAL A 42 -10.21 -13.32 -29.07
N GLU A 43 -10.46 -14.60 -29.37
CA GLU A 43 -10.31 -15.68 -28.39
C GLU A 43 -8.87 -15.84 -27.88
N TYR A 44 -7.87 -15.65 -28.75
CA TYR A 44 -6.47 -15.70 -28.37
C TYR A 44 -6.14 -14.56 -27.40
N GLU A 45 -6.58 -13.34 -27.70
CA GLU A 45 -6.37 -12.18 -26.84
C GLU A 45 -7.07 -12.32 -25.47
N VAL A 46 -8.27 -12.89 -25.43
CA VAL A 46 -8.97 -13.21 -24.18
C VAL A 46 -8.19 -14.25 -23.36
N LYS A 47 -7.67 -15.31 -23.98
CA LYS A 47 -6.83 -16.31 -23.30
C LYS A 47 -5.53 -15.69 -22.78
N SER A 48 -4.90 -14.83 -23.58
CA SER A 48 -3.70 -14.08 -23.23
C SER A 48 -3.94 -13.18 -22.01
N ALA A 49 -5.01 -12.39 -22.00
CA ALA A 49 -5.37 -11.52 -20.87
C ALA A 49 -5.64 -12.32 -19.58
N ILE A 50 -6.30 -13.48 -19.66
CA ILE A 50 -6.50 -14.37 -18.51
C ILE A 50 -5.17 -14.92 -17.98
N ASN A 51 -4.22 -15.24 -18.86
CA ASN A 51 -2.90 -15.72 -18.45
C ASN A 51 -2.10 -14.62 -17.75
N GLN A 52 -2.08 -13.42 -18.33
CA GLN A 52 -1.45 -12.23 -17.75
C GLN A 52 -2.04 -11.90 -16.37
N PHE A 53 -3.37 -11.97 -16.20
CA PHE A 53 -4.02 -11.81 -14.90
C PHE A 53 -3.44 -12.78 -13.85
N ARG A 54 -3.27 -14.06 -14.20
CA ARG A 54 -2.79 -15.09 -13.27
C ARG A 54 -1.33 -14.85 -12.88
N GLN A 55 -0.50 -14.50 -13.85
CA GLN A 55 0.89 -14.14 -13.62
C GLN A 55 1.00 -12.92 -12.70
N MET A 56 0.22 -11.87 -12.98
CA MET A 56 0.16 -10.68 -12.14
C MET A 56 -0.29 -10.99 -10.71
N LEU A 57 -1.31 -11.83 -10.54
CA LEU A 57 -1.74 -12.28 -9.22
C LEU A 57 -0.64 -13.02 -8.46
N GLY A 58 0.10 -13.91 -9.12
CA GLY A 58 1.26 -14.58 -8.53
C GLY A 58 2.33 -13.61 -8.05
N MET A 59 2.64 -12.60 -8.87
CA MET A 59 3.62 -11.56 -8.53
C MET A 59 3.17 -10.67 -7.35
N TYR A 60 1.89 -10.31 -7.26
CA TYR A 60 1.36 -9.58 -6.11
C TYR A 60 1.43 -10.41 -4.83
N LEU A 61 1.03 -11.68 -4.88
CA LEU A 61 1.09 -12.55 -3.71
C LEU A 61 2.53 -12.73 -3.21
N PHE A 62 3.49 -12.90 -4.13
CA PHE A 62 4.91 -12.93 -3.79
C PHE A 62 5.36 -11.64 -3.09
N ARG A 63 5.04 -10.46 -3.64
CA ARG A 63 5.35 -9.16 -3.01
C ARG A 63 4.71 -9.00 -1.63
N VAL A 64 3.46 -9.45 -1.46
CA VAL A 64 2.77 -9.41 -0.16
C VAL A 64 3.50 -10.28 0.87
N VAL A 65 3.92 -11.49 0.49
CA VAL A 65 4.72 -12.35 1.39
C VAL A 65 6.05 -11.69 1.74
N MET A 66 6.75 -11.13 0.75
CA MET A 66 8.03 -10.45 0.98
C MET A 66 7.90 -9.24 1.91
N ILE A 67 6.87 -8.39 1.74
CA ILE A 67 6.70 -7.22 2.59
C ILE A 67 6.28 -7.59 4.02
N LEU A 68 5.56 -8.71 4.21
CA LEU A 68 5.23 -9.23 5.55
C LEU A 68 6.46 -9.80 6.26
N ILE A 69 7.37 -10.45 5.53
CA ILE A 69 8.67 -10.86 6.06
C ILE A 69 9.47 -9.61 6.46
N LEU A 70 9.55 -8.60 5.59
CA LEU A 70 10.25 -7.35 5.90
C LEU A 70 9.66 -6.65 7.13
N LEU A 71 8.33 -6.56 7.22
CA LEU A 71 7.66 -5.99 8.39
C LEU A 71 8.06 -6.75 9.67
N THR A 72 8.08 -8.08 9.63
CA THR A 72 8.46 -8.90 10.79
C THR A 72 9.91 -8.61 11.22
N LEU A 73 10.84 -8.47 10.27
CA LEU A 73 12.22 -8.10 10.54
C LEU A 73 12.32 -6.69 11.16
N VAL A 74 11.57 -5.71 10.63
CA VAL A 74 11.52 -4.35 11.17
C VAL A 74 10.96 -4.32 12.58
N LEU A 75 9.84 -5.01 12.84
CA LEU A 75 9.23 -5.08 14.16
C LEU A 75 10.16 -5.75 15.18
N PHE A 76 10.89 -6.79 14.75
CA PHE A 76 11.89 -7.45 15.57
C PHE A 76 13.07 -6.53 15.88
N PHE A 77 13.62 -5.84 14.87
CA PHE A 77 14.67 -4.83 15.03
C PHE A 77 14.26 -3.74 16.03
N GLN A 78 13.08 -3.17 15.86
CA GLN A 78 12.55 -2.19 16.79
C GLN A 78 12.33 -2.77 18.19
N GLY A 79 11.86 -4.01 18.32
CA GLY A 79 11.70 -4.67 19.61
C GLY A 79 13.02 -4.82 20.37
N ILE A 80 14.12 -5.08 19.67
CA ILE A 80 15.48 -5.06 20.25
C ILE A 80 15.82 -3.66 20.76
N LEU A 81 15.60 -2.63 19.95
CA LEU A 81 15.88 -1.24 20.31
C LEU A 81 15.07 -0.78 21.53
N MET A 82 13.79 -1.16 21.59
CA MET A 82 12.92 -0.94 22.75
C MET A 82 13.46 -1.62 24.01
N PHE A 83 13.86 -2.89 23.91
CA PHE A 83 14.44 -3.62 25.06
C PHE A 83 15.72 -2.97 25.58
N LEU A 84 16.59 -2.49 24.69
CA LEU A 84 17.81 -1.76 25.07
C LEU A 84 17.46 -0.43 25.75
N SER A 85 16.43 0.28 25.27
CA SER A 85 15.94 1.52 25.87
C SER A 85 15.35 1.27 27.28
N ASP A 86 14.54 0.22 27.47
CA ASP A 86 14.00 -0.19 28.77
C ASP A 86 15.13 -0.52 29.77
N LYS A 87 16.20 -1.19 29.32
CA LYS A 87 17.38 -1.48 30.15
C LYS A 87 18.06 -0.18 30.60
N HIS A 88 18.15 0.81 29.73
CA HIS A 88 18.69 2.13 30.07
C HIS A 88 17.78 2.88 31.06
N TYR A 89 16.47 2.83 30.86
CA TYR A 89 15.48 3.42 31.76
C TYR A 89 15.56 2.85 33.18
N MET A 90 15.69 1.52 33.33
CA MET A 90 15.80 0.90 34.65
C MET A 90 17.06 1.31 35.44
N LYS A 91 18.13 1.72 34.73
CA LYS A 91 19.35 2.26 35.36
C LYS A 91 19.16 3.71 35.82
N THR A 92 18.38 4.50 35.10
CA THR A 92 18.24 5.96 35.32
C THR A 92 17.02 6.34 36.16
N ARG A 93 15.96 5.51 36.18
CA ARG A 93 14.70 5.70 36.95
C ARG A 93 14.19 7.14 36.93
N ARG A 94 14.15 7.73 35.73
CA ARG A 94 13.70 9.11 35.54
C ARG A 94 12.21 9.24 35.88
N ILE A 95 11.85 10.37 36.48
CA ILE A 95 10.47 10.72 36.76
C ILE A 95 9.69 11.01 35.46
N PRO A 96 8.36 10.76 35.42
CA PRO A 96 7.53 11.12 34.29
C PRO A 96 7.60 12.61 33.98
N LEU A 97 7.56 12.96 32.69
CA LEU A 97 7.47 14.34 32.24
C LEU A 97 6.08 14.92 32.56
N PRO A 98 6.00 16.21 32.94
CA PRO A 98 4.71 16.88 33.09
C PRO A 98 4.06 17.09 31.72
N ASP A 99 2.81 16.66 31.58
CA ASP A 99 1.98 16.88 30.40
C ASP A 99 0.70 17.60 30.82
N ARG A 100 0.43 18.74 30.19
CA ARG A 100 -0.71 19.60 30.54
C ARG A 100 -2.04 18.90 30.33
N ILE A 101 -2.16 18.05 29.30
CA ILE A 101 -3.40 17.30 29.07
C ILE A 101 -3.60 16.29 30.20
N HIS A 102 -2.55 15.57 30.61
CA HIS A 102 -2.63 14.65 31.75
C HIS A 102 -3.06 15.37 33.03
N GLU A 103 -2.47 16.53 33.33
CA GLU A 103 -2.83 17.35 34.50
C GLU A 103 -4.26 17.90 34.46
N ILE A 104 -4.78 18.22 33.26
CA ILE A 104 -6.18 18.66 33.11
C ILE A 104 -7.11 17.49 33.34
N VAL A 105 -6.83 16.36 32.69
CA VAL A 105 -7.68 15.16 32.71
C VAL A 105 -7.71 14.53 34.11
N ASP A 106 -6.58 14.51 34.83
CA ASP A 106 -6.49 14.03 36.22
C ASP A 106 -7.41 14.79 37.19
N ARG A 107 -7.74 16.06 36.91
CA ARG A 107 -8.67 16.83 37.77
C ARG A 107 -10.10 16.31 37.72
N PHE A 108 -10.46 15.58 36.66
CA PHE A 108 -11.86 15.19 36.40
C PHE A 108 -12.21 13.77 36.83
N ASN A 109 -11.34 13.05 37.57
CA ASN A 109 -11.57 11.65 38.00
C ASN A 109 -12.22 10.81 36.88
N HIS A 110 -11.52 10.72 35.75
CA HIS A 110 -12.04 10.10 34.53
C HIS A 110 -11.93 8.57 34.56
N PRO A 111 -12.84 7.84 33.89
CA PRO A 111 -12.79 6.38 33.80
C PRO A 111 -11.94 5.87 32.62
N PHE A 112 -11.19 6.74 31.93
CA PHE A 112 -10.45 6.34 30.73
C PHE A 112 -9.33 5.35 31.09
N SER A 113 -9.36 4.17 30.44
CA SER A 113 -8.39 3.10 30.64
C SER A 113 -7.62 2.79 29.35
N PRO A 114 -6.39 2.26 29.45
CA PRO A 114 -5.64 1.78 28.28
C PRO A 114 -6.44 0.80 27.42
N ALA A 115 -7.19 -0.11 28.05
CA ALA A 115 -8.03 -1.07 27.34
C ALA A 115 -9.14 -0.41 26.49
N LEU A 116 -9.72 0.71 26.96
CA LEU A 116 -10.70 1.47 26.18
C LEU A 116 -10.06 2.10 24.93
N CYS A 117 -8.85 2.64 25.09
CA CYS A 117 -8.07 3.19 23.98
C CYS A 117 -7.78 2.11 22.93
N ASP A 118 -7.26 0.96 23.35
CA ASP A 118 -6.94 -0.15 22.45
C ASP A 118 -8.20 -0.67 21.74
N ALA A 119 -9.29 -0.85 22.47
CA ALA A 119 -10.56 -1.31 21.90
C ALA A 119 -11.10 -0.35 20.84
N THR A 120 -11.13 0.96 21.12
CA THR A 120 -11.62 1.97 20.16
C THR A 120 -10.73 2.06 18.91
N MET A 121 -9.41 2.00 19.08
CA MET A 121 -8.48 1.91 17.95
C MET A 121 -8.73 0.65 17.11
N PHE A 122 -8.78 -0.54 17.74
CA PHE A 122 -8.95 -1.80 17.01
C PHE A 122 -10.29 -1.88 16.28
N ILE A 123 -11.38 -1.39 16.87
CA ILE A 123 -12.69 -1.31 16.19
C ILE A 123 -12.58 -0.49 14.91
N PHE A 124 -11.93 0.68 14.97
CA PHE A 124 -11.77 1.55 13.82
C PHE A 124 -10.93 0.92 12.71
N VAL A 125 -9.80 0.32 13.08
CA VAL A 125 -8.90 -0.31 12.12
C VAL A 125 -9.51 -1.56 11.52
N PHE A 126 -10.18 -2.38 12.33
CA PHE A 126 -10.91 -3.54 11.84
C PHE A 126 -12.02 -3.15 10.87
N ALA A 127 -12.78 -2.09 11.16
CA ALA A 127 -13.77 -1.53 10.24
C ALA A 127 -13.11 -1.07 8.92
N GLY A 128 -11.93 -0.46 8.99
CA GLY A 128 -11.14 -0.08 7.82
C GLY A 128 -10.72 -1.26 6.95
N ILE A 129 -10.16 -2.30 7.57
CA ILE A 129 -9.77 -3.54 6.90
C ILE A 129 -10.99 -4.21 6.26
N LEU A 130 -12.08 -4.33 7.01
CA LEU A 130 -13.32 -4.93 6.52
C LEU A 130 -13.85 -4.18 5.29
N ARG A 131 -13.79 -2.84 5.31
CA ARG A 131 -14.17 -2.00 4.18
C ARG A 131 -13.34 -2.33 2.94
N VAL A 132 -12.02 -2.44 3.07
CA VAL A 132 -11.15 -2.73 1.91
C VAL A 132 -11.39 -4.15 1.40
N VAL A 133 -11.36 -5.15 2.27
CA VAL A 133 -11.44 -6.57 1.90
C VAL A 133 -12.81 -6.94 1.30
N MET A 134 -13.91 -6.38 1.82
CA MET A 134 -15.24 -6.79 1.37
C MET A 134 -15.75 -6.03 0.13
N PHE A 135 -15.35 -4.77 -0.03
CA PHE A 135 -16.00 -3.85 -0.97
C PHE A 135 -15.13 -3.41 -2.14
N THR A 136 -13.88 -3.89 -2.23
CA THR A 136 -12.98 -3.48 -3.31
C THR A 136 -12.50 -4.66 -4.17
N PRO A 137 -12.09 -4.42 -5.43
CA PRO A 137 -11.53 -5.44 -6.30
C PRO A 137 -10.31 -6.12 -5.67
N LEU A 138 -10.02 -7.36 -6.10
CA LEU A 138 -8.94 -8.18 -5.52
C LEU A 138 -7.57 -7.50 -5.63
N PHE A 139 -7.22 -6.99 -6.82
CA PHE A 139 -5.93 -6.34 -7.02
C PHE A 139 -5.81 -5.04 -6.24
N TYR A 140 -6.90 -4.29 -6.09
CA TYR A 140 -6.90 -3.11 -5.25
C TYR A 140 -6.73 -3.47 -3.78
N THR A 141 -7.38 -4.54 -3.29
CA THR A 141 -7.15 -5.07 -1.94
C THR A 141 -5.67 -5.44 -1.72
N LEU A 142 -5.06 -6.17 -2.65
CA LEU A 142 -3.64 -6.56 -2.55
C LEU A 142 -2.71 -5.35 -2.56
N GLN A 143 -2.96 -4.38 -3.43
CA GLN A 143 -2.20 -3.12 -3.47
C GLN A 143 -2.37 -2.33 -2.16
N MET A 144 -3.59 -2.25 -1.61
CA MET A 144 -3.82 -1.58 -0.33
C MET A 144 -3.09 -2.27 0.82
N ILE A 145 -2.97 -3.60 0.82
CA ILE A 145 -2.13 -4.33 1.78
C ILE A 145 -0.66 -3.92 1.62
N LEU A 146 -0.13 -3.89 0.39
CA LEU A 146 1.25 -3.45 0.14
C LEU A 146 1.49 -2.02 0.65
N ARG A 147 0.59 -1.08 0.35
CA ARG A 147 0.65 0.31 0.82
C ARG A 147 0.63 0.40 2.35
N TYR A 148 -0.35 -0.26 2.96
CA TYR A 148 -0.55 -0.25 4.40
C TYR A 148 0.68 -0.78 5.14
N VAL A 149 1.18 -1.96 4.73
CA VAL A 149 2.34 -2.59 5.36
C VAL A 149 3.61 -1.77 5.11
N THR A 150 3.77 -1.15 3.94
CA THR A 150 4.95 -0.31 3.63
C THR A 150 4.97 0.97 4.48
N LEU A 151 3.85 1.69 4.55
CA LEU A 151 3.73 2.89 5.39
C LEU A 151 3.90 2.55 6.87
N PHE A 152 3.26 1.47 7.33
CA PHE A 152 3.38 1.05 8.72
C PHE A 152 4.81 0.59 9.06
N GLY A 153 5.41 -0.26 8.23
CA GLY A 153 6.76 -0.78 8.42
C GLY A 153 7.82 0.32 8.41
N SER A 154 7.77 1.25 7.45
CA SER A 154 8.70 2.38 7.42
C SER A 154 8.56 3.31 8.65
N GLY A 155 7.34 3.51 9.14
CA GLY A 155 7.08 4.30 10.35
C GLY A 155 7.68 3.64 11.59
N TYR A 156 7.52 2.33 11.72
CA TYR A 156 8.08 1.53 12.82
C TYR A 156 9.62 1.47 12.76
N PHE A 157 10.20 1.39 11.55
CA PHE A 157 11.63 1.47 11.37
C PHE A 157 12.20 2.82 11.87
N ILE A 158 11.60 3.94 11.45
CA ILE A 158 11.98 5.28 11.91
C ILE A 158 11.82 5.38 13.44
N ARG A 159 10.65 4.98 13.96
CA ARG A 159 10.34 4.98 15.39
C ARG A 159 11.39 4.22 16.21
N GLY A 160 11.84 3.06 15.75
CA GLY A 160 12.87 2.26 16.41
C GLY A 160 14.14 3.08 16.73
N PHE A 161 14.63 3.87 15.77
CA PHE A 161 15.79 4.74 15.99
C PHE A 161 15.50 5.80 17.05
N PHE A 162 14.35 6.46 16.99
CA PHE A 162 14.00 7.50 17.96
C PHE A 162 13.89 6.95 19.39
N VAL A 163 13.27 5.77 19.56
CA VAL A 163 13.13 5.10 20.87
C VAL A 163 14.49 4.70 21.45
N TYR A 164 15.45 4.31 20.60
CA TYR A 164 16.80 3.97 21.04
C TYR A 164 17.63 5.21 21.39
N VAL A 165 17.65 6.21 20.51
CA VAL A 165 18.47 7.42 20.67
C VAL A 165 17.96 8.29 21.81
N THR A 166 16.63 8.33 22.01
CA THR A 166 16.01 9.17 23.03
C THR A 166 15.07 8.33 23.91
N THR A 167 15.54 7.95 25.09
CA THR A 167 14.72 7.24 26.08
C THR A 167 13.83 8.21 26.84
N MET A 168 12.52 8.19 26.57
CA MET A 168 11.51 8.90 27.38
C MET A 168 11.11 8.07 28.60
N PRO A 169 10.90 8.71 29.77
CA PRO A 169 10.36 8.04 30.96
C PRO A 169 8.89 7.67 30.75
N SER A 170 8.42 6.61 31.39
CA SER A 170 7.01 6.22 31.37
C SER A 170 6.09 7.32 31.90
N CYS A 171 4.90 7.44 31.32
CA CYS A 171 3.81 8.25 31.88
C CYS A 171 3.39 7.77 33.28
N TYR A 172 3.63 6.49 33.60
CA TYR A 172 3.35 5.92 34.91
C TYR A 172 4.60 5.93 35.79
N ARG A 173 4.47 6.44 37.02
CA ARG A 173 5.55 6.48 38.01
C ARG A 173 6.11 5.10 38.38
N ASN A 174 5.26 4.06 38.34
CA ASN A 174 5.59 2.71 38.80
C ASN A 174 5.72 1.72 37.63
N CYS A 175 6.16 2.17 36.46
CA CYS A 175 6.37 1.26 35.34
C CYS A 175 7.65 0.42 35.52
N THR A 176 7.50 -0.90 35.51
CA THR A 176 8.62 -1.85 35.54
C THR A 176 8.58 -2.75 34.30
N PRO A 177 9.57 -2.64 33.39
CA PRO A 177 9.59 -3.45 32.18
C PRO A 177 10.05 -4.88 32.50
N ASP A 178 9.55 -5.86 31.74
CA ASP A 178 10.02 -7.24 31.82
C ASP A 178 11.40 -7.37 31.15
N LEU A 179 12.46 -7.40 31.97
CA LEU A 179 13.86 -7.54 31.53
C LEU A 179 14.44 -8.94 31.77
N THR A 180 13.58 -9.95 31.92
CA THR A 180 14.05 -11.33 32.14
C THR A 180 14.94 -11.81 30.98
N ASN A 181 16.12 -12.35 31.33
CA ASN A 181 17.05 -12.88 30.33
C ASN A 181 16.50 -14.20 29.79
N ARG A 182 16.35 -14.31 28.47
CA ARG A 182 15.65 -15.38 27.78
C ARG A 182 16.45 -15.87 26.58
N GLY A 183 16.28 -17.12 26.20
CA GLY A 183 16.81 -17.63 24.93
C GLY A 183 16.17 -16.92 23.73
N PHE A 184 16.79 -16.99 22.55
CA PHE A 184 16.37 -16.25 21.35
C PHE A 184 14.88 -16.39 21.02
N PHE A 185 14.34 -17.61 21.00
CA PHE A 185 12.93 -17.86 20.70
C PHE A 185 11.98 -17.24 21.73
N GLN A 186 12.31 -17.36 23.02
CA GLN A 186 11.52 -16.76 24.10
C GLN A 186 11.59 -15.22 24.08
N PHE A 187 12.72 -14.66 23.66
CA PHE A 187 12.89 -13.22 23.45
C PHE A 187 12.07 -12.71 22.25
N PHE A 188 12.03 -13.47 21.15
CA PHE A 188 11.16 -13.17 20.01
C PHE A 188 9.67 -13.15 20.43
N ILE A 189 9.22 -14.15 21.19
CA ILE A 189 7.86 -14.19 21.74
C ILE A 189 7.58 -13.01 22.68
N ARG A 190 8.55 -12.61 23.52
CA ARG A 190 8.44 -11.40 24.36
C ARG A 190 8.19 -10.15 23.50
N ILE A 191 8.96 -9.96 22.43
CA ILE A 191 8.77 -8.81 21.52
C ILE A 191 7.37 -8.80 20.94
N LEU A 192 6.90 -9.94 20.44
CA LEU A 192 5.54 -10.06 19.89
C LEU A 192 4.47 -9.77 20.95
N ALA A 193 4.63 -10.30 22.16
CA ALA A 193 3.75 -10.04 23.29
C ALA A 193 3.76 -8.56 23.73
N GLY A 194 4.89 -7.88 23.58
CA GLY A 194 5.02 -6.44 23.82
C GLY A 194 4.19 -5.60 22.85
N TYR A 195 4.19 -5.92 21.55
CA TYR A 195 3.32 -5.24 20.58
C TYR A 195 1.83 -5.52 20.78
N MET A 196 1.49 -6.68 21.36
CA MET A 196 0.11 -7.03 21.71
C MET A 196 -0.35 -6.43 23.06
N GLY A 197 0.50 -5.65 23.74
CA GLY A 197 0.18 -5.07 25.04
C GLY A 197 0.11 -6.08 26.21
N ILE A 198 0.55 -7.32 25.99
CA ILE A 198 0.57 -8.38 27.01
C ILE A 198 1.75 -8.17 27.98
N VAL A 199 2.88 -7.68 27.45
CA VAL A 199 4.08 -7.35 28.22
C VAL A 199 4.23 -5.84 28.30
N THR A 200 4.48 -5.33 29.51
CA THR A 200 4.67 -3.90 29.74
C THR A 200 6.04 -3.44 29.24
N ASN A 201 6.04 -2.51 28.27
CA ASN A 201 7.21 -1.75 27.84
C ASN A 201 7.11 -0.34 28.42
N CYS A 202 8.18 0.17 29.03
CA CYS A 202 8.11 1.44 29.76
C CYS A 202 8.62 2.63 28.94
N THR A 203 9.52 2.39 27.98
CA THR A 203 10.14 3.44 27.17
C THR A 203 9.55 3.58 25.78
N ASP A 204 8.48 2.87 25.47
CA ASP A 204 7.88 2.79 24.12
C ASP A 204 7.01 4.00 23.78
N LEU A 205 7.51 5.21 24.01
CA LEU A 205 6.67 6.42 24.02
C LEU A 205 6.91 7.34 22.83
N ILE A 206 8.16 7.57 22.44
CA ILE A 206 8.47 8.50 21.33
C ILE A 206 7.89 7.98 20.02
N ILE A 207 7.12 8.86 19.36
CA ILE A 207 6.31 8.57 18.17
C ILE A 207 5.31 7.46 18.49
N SER A 208 4.05 7.83 18.75
CA SER A 208 3.04 6.85 19.12
C SER A 208 2.68 5.91 17.96
N GLY A 209 2.90 4.60 18.16
CA GLY A 209 2.47 3.56 17.22
C GLY A 209 0.95 3.50 17.05
N HIS A 210 0.20 3.66 18.14
CA HIS A 210 -1.26 3.72 18.15
C HIS A 210 -1.77 4.89 17.30
N THR A 211 -1.14 6.06 17.43
CA THR A 211 -1.45 7.21 16.59
C THR A 211 -1.16 6.92 15.12
N MET A 212 0.03 6.39 14.79
CA MET A 212 0.38 6.10 13.40
C MET A 212 -0.61 5.12 12.76
N PHE A 213 -0.93 4.03 13.46
CA PHE A 213 -1.87 3.02 13.00
C PHE A 213 -3.27 3.61 12.72
N THR A 214 -3.76 4.45 13.65
CA THR A 214 -5.06 5.12 13.53
C THR A 214 -5.07 6.11 12.37
N VAL A 215 -4.06 6.98 12.27
CA VAL A 215 -3.99 8.05 11.26
C VAL A 215 -3.81 7.48 9.87
N ILE A 216 -2.90 6.51 9.68
CA ILE A 216 -2.72 5.83 8.38
C ILE A 216 -4.04 5.18 7.94
N THR A 217 -4.73 4.49 8.86
CA THR A 217 -6.06 3.91 8.58
C THR A 217 -7.07 4.97 8.17
N CYS A 218 -7.15 6.08 8.92
CA CYS A 218 -8.08 7.17 8.62
C CYS A 218 -7.85 7.75 7.23
N VAL A 219 -6.61 8.05 6.88
CA VAL A 219 -6.28 8.64 5.59
C VAL A 219 -6.62 7.68 4.45
N LEU A 220 -6.23 6.42 4.58
CA LEU A 220 -6.54 5.39 3.58
C LEU A 220 -8.06 5.17 3.44
N LEU A 221 -8.82 5.24 4.53
CA LEU A 221 -10.29 5.19 4.48
C LEU A 221 -10.87 6.43 3.80
N CYS A 222 -10.41 7.63 4.15
CA CYS A 222 -10.92 8.89 3.62
C CYS A 222 -10.74 9.02 2.10
N GLU A 223 -9.64 8.51 1.53
CA GLU A 223 -9.45 8.46 0.06
C GLU A 223 -10.50 7.60 -0.65
N ASN A 224 -10.90 6.55 0.06
CA ASN A 224 -11.74 5.47 -0.39
C ASN A 224 -13.24 5.72 -0.13
N LEU A 225 -13.58 6.73 0.66
CA LEU A 225 -14.97 7.10 0.96
C LEU A 225 -15.50 8.10 -0.08
N ARG A 226 -16.73 7.85 -0.56
CA ARG A 226 -17.41 8.74 -1.52
C ARG A 226 -17.93 10.02 -0.86
N PHE A 227 -18.62 9.86 0.27
CA PHE A 227 -19.38 10.95 0.88
C PHE A 227 -18.52 11.74 1.86
N LEU A 228 -18.59 13.08 1.77
CA LEU A 228 -17.88 13.99 2.67
C LEU A 228 -18.27 13.75 4.13
N ALA A 229 -19.54 13.49 4.42
CA ALA A 229 -20.02 13.18 5.78
C ALA A 229 -19.29 11.97 6.39
N SER A 230 -19.09 10.89 5.62
CA SER A 230 -18.35 9.71 6.09
C SER A 230 -16.88 10.04 6.37
N LYS A 231 -16.25 10.90 5.57
CA LYS A 231 -14.88 11.37 5.81
C LYS A 231 -14.80 12.19 7.10
N ILE A 232 -15.74 13.10 7.33
CA ILE A 232 -15.82 13.90 8.56
C ILE A 232 -15.97 13.00 9.78
N VAL A 233 -16.88 12.02 9.75
CA VAL A 233 -17.05 11.06 10.84
C VAL A 233 -15.76 10.26 11.09
N CYS A 234 -15.07 9.83 10.02
CA CYS A 234 -13.80 9.11 10.11
C CYS A 234 -12.70 9.97 10.77
N CYS A 235 -12.60 11.25 10.40
CA CYS A 235 -11.66 12.19 11.01
C CYS A 235 -12.01 12.47 12.48
N LEU A 236 -13.29 12.71 12.81
CA LEU A 236 -13.73 12.94 14.19
C LEU A 236 -13.46 11.74 15.08
N TYR A 237 -13.70 10.52 14.58
CA TYR A 237 -13.37 9.29 15.30
C TYR A 237 -11.87 9.18 15.55
N THR A 238 -11.05 9.52 14.55
CA THR A 238 -9.59 9.55 14.70
C THR A 238 -9.17 10.53 15.79
N VAL A 239 -9.69 11.77 15.77
CA VAL A 239 -9.41 12.77 16.83
C VAL A 239 -9.80 12.25 18.21
N MET A 240 -10.94 11.56 18.32
CA MET A 240 -11.38 10.93 19.57
C MET A 240 -10.39 9.84 20.05
N VAL A 241 -9.91 8.97 19.16
CA VAL A 241 -8.90 7.96 19.51
C VAL A 241 -7.60 8.62 19.95
N LEU A 242 -7.13 9.64 19.23
CA LEU A 242 -5.92 10.39 19.60
C LEU A 242 -6.05 11.04 20.98
N PHE A 243 -7.23 11.57 21.30
CA PHE A 243 -7.54 12.08 22.62
C PHE A 243 -7.46 10.97 23.68
N PHE A 244 -8.05 9.79 23.46
CA PHE A 244 -7.96 8.68 24.41
C PHE A 244 -6.55 8.17 24.63
N ILE A 245 -5.69 8.14 23.60
CA ILE A 245 -4.28 7.77 23.74
C ILE A 245 -3.58 8.66 24.79
N VAL A 246 -3.83 9.97 24.75
CA VAL A 246 -3.26 10.92 25.72
C VAL A 246 -3.98 10.82 27.06
N ALA A 247 -5.31 10.83 27.06
CA ALA A 247 -6.14 10.88 28.27
C ALA A 247 -5.97 9.64 29.16
N CYS A 248 -5.70 8.47 28.59
CA CYS A 248 -5.40 7.24 29.33
C CYS A 248 -3.95 7.18 29.85
N LYS A 249 -3.13 8.21 29.60
CA LYS A 249 -1.68 8.24 29.88
C LYS A 249 -0.90 7.14 29.16
N TYR A 250 -1.38 6.72 27.99
CA TYR A 250 -0.68 5.74 27.16
C TYR A 250 0.56 6.36 26.52
N HIS A 251 0.43 7.60 26.04
CA HIS A 251 1.52 8.40 25.49
C HIS A 251 1.43 9.86 25.96
N TYR A 252 2.55 10.58 25.83
CA TYR A 252 2.54 12.04 25.96
C TYR A 252 1.88 12.68 24.73
N THR A 253 1.34 13.88 24.92
CA THR A 253 0.75 14.69 23.85
C THR A 253 1.75 14.90 22.70
N VAL A 254 3.03 15.15 23.03
CA VAL A 254 4.08 15.35 22.02
C VAL A 254 4.30 14.10 21.15
N ASP A 255 4.19 12.91 21.72
CA ASP A 255 4.37 11.64 20.99
C ASP A 255 3.23 11.40 20.00
N VAL A 256 2.01 11.76 20.40
CA VAL A 256 0.82 11.72 19.55
C VAL A 256 0.94 12.73 18.42
N LEU A 257 1.38 13.96 18.69
CA LEU A 257 1.58 14.97 17.65
C LEU A 257 2.67 14.56 16.66
N PHE A 258 3.79 13.98 17.13
CA PHE A 258 4.81 13.45 16.23
C PHE A 258 4.34 12.24 15.42
N GLY A 259 3.57 11.33 16.03
CA GLY A 259 2.95 10.22 15.31
C GLY A 259 2.02 10.70 14.20
N LEU A 260 1.19 11.71 14.48
CA LEU A 260 0.30 12.34 13.52
C LEU A 260 1.08 12.98 12.37
N LEU A 261 2.08 13.81 12.70
CA LEU A 261 2.90 14.51 11.73
C LEU A 261 3.63 13.51 10.81
N LEU A 262 4.30 12.52 11.40
CA LEU A 262 5.04 11.51 10.65
C LEU A 262 4.11 10.74 9.70
N SER A 263 2.95 10.30 10.19
CA SER A 263 1.98 9.57 9.35
C SER A 263 1.45 10.39 8.18
N VAL A 264 1.12 11.67 8.40
CA VAL A 264 0.66 12.57 7.33
C VAL A 264 1.77 12.83 6.30
N LEU A 265 3.00 13.08 6.76
CA LEU A 265 4.15 13.31 5.87
C LEU A 265 4.46 12.06 5.03
N MET A 266 4.49 10.89 5.66
CA MET A 266 4.74 9.62 4.96
C MET A 266 3.65 9.33 3.93
N TYR A 267 2.38 9.55 4.29
CA TYR A 267 1.28 9.43 3.35
C TYR A 267 1.45 10.37 2.16
N TYR A 268 1.65 11.67 2.42
CA TYR A 268 1.75 12.68 1.37
C TYR A 268 2.92 12.38 0.43
N PHE A 269 4.07 12.03 0.99
CA PHE A 269 5.24 11.64 0.23
C PHE A 269 4.95 10.43 -0.66
N TYR A 270 4.41 9.35 -0.09
CA TYR A 270 4.13 8.12 -0.82
C TYR A 270 3.09 8.33 -1.93
N TYR A 271 1.95 8.94 -1.59
CA TYR A 271 0.85 9.11 -2.52
C TYR A 271 1.15 10.10 -3.63
N SER A 272 1.85 11.21 -3.34
CA SER A 272 2.28 12.14 -4.39
C SER A 272 3.13 11.44 -5.44
N LYS A 273 4.08 10.57 -5.05
CA LYS A 273 4.92 9.84 -6.01
C LYS A 273 4.13 8.88 -6.88
N ILE A 274 3.24 8.11 -6.26
CA ILE A 274 2.42 7.13 -6.99
C ILE A 274 1.43 7.84 -7.94
N ASP A 275 0.83 8.94 -7.50
CA ASP A 275 -0.13 9.69 -8.29
C ASP A 275 0.53 10.40 -9.48
N ASP A 276 1.69 11.04 -9.26
CA ASP A 276 2.48 11.68 -10.32
C ASP A 276 2.86 10.67 -11.42
N TYR A 277 3.36 9.49 -11.04
CA TYR A 277 3.70 8.42 -11.99
C TYR A 277 2.46 7.90 -12.71
N GLY A 278 1.37 7.64 -11.98
CA GLY A 278 0.13 7.09 -12.53
C GLY A 278 -0.55 8.04 -13.52
N ILE A 279 -0.56 9.36 -13.25
CA ILE A 279 -1.08 10.37 -14.18
C ILE A 279 -0.22 10.45 -15.43
N ASN A 280 1.11 10.43 -15.30
CA ASN A 280 1.99 10.46 -16.46
C ASN A 280 1.76 9.24 -17.36
N LEU A 281 1.71 8.05 -16.76
CA LEU A 281 1.42 6.83 -17.51
C LEU A 281 0.04 6.88 -18.19
N TYR A 282 -0.99 7.39 -17.51
CA TYR A 282 -2.30 7.61 -18.11
C TYR A 282 -2.23 8.51 -19.35
N ASN A 283 -1.53 9.65 -19.25
CA ASN A 283 -1.35 10.57 -20.37
C ASN A 283 -0.56 9.93 -21.51
N LYS A 284 0.46 9.11 -21.22
CA LYS A 284 1.20 8.35 -22.22
C LYS A 284 0.30 7.33 -22.94
N ILE A 285 -0.61 6.67 -22.22
CA ILE A 285 -1.52 5.67 -22.79
C ILE A 285 -2.56 6.29 -23.73
N TYR A 286 -3.18 7.41 -23.35
CA TYR A 286 -4.33 7.98 -24.06
C TYR A 286 -4.01 9.20 -24.92
N HIS A 287 -2.94 9.91 -24.61
CA HIS A 287 -2.58 11.20 -25.20
C HIS A 287 -1.16 11.22 -25.79
N SER A 288 -0.56 10.05 -26.07
CA SER A 288 0.78 9.94 -26.70
C SER A 288 0.95 10.75 -27.98
N ARG A 289 -0.14 10.92 -28.76
CA ARG A 289 -0.16 11.69 -30.02
C ARG A 289 -0.36 13.19 -29.82
N SER A 290 -0.62 13.66 -28.60
CA SER A 290 -0.82 15.07 -28.31
C SER A 290 0.51 15.79 -28.17
N LYS A 291 0.71 16.86 -28.96
CA LYS A 291 1.90 17.71 -28.89
C LYS A 291 2.12 18.28 -27.49
N ALA A 292 1.04 18.58 -26.75
CA ALA A 292 1.11 19.07 -25.37
C ALA A 292 1.68 18.05 -24.37
N VAL A 293 1.56 16.74 -24.64
CA VAL A 293 2.14 15.68 -23.81
C VAL A 293 3.60 15.44 -24.17
N GLN A 294 3.93 15.50 -25.46
CA GLN A 294 5.32 15.44 -25.94
C GLN A 294 6.16 16.61 -25.43
N ASP A 295 5.56 17.81 -25.34
CA ASP A 295 6.21 19.02 -24.83
C ASP A 295 6.11 19.14 -23.29
N SER A 296 5.40 18.23 -22.61
CA SER A 296 5.27 18.29 -21.16
C SER A 296 6.61 17.96 -20.49
N ARG A 297 7.16 18.95 -19.79
CA ARG A 297 8.37 18.74 -18.99
C ARG A 297 8.02 17.87 -17.80
N VAL A 298 8.55 16.65 -17.81
CA VAL A 298 8.57 15.78 -16.64
C VAL A 298 9.34 16.50 -15.53
N THR A 299 8.74 16.62 -14.34
CA THR A 299 9.43 17.23 -13.20
C THR A 299 10.60 16.34 -12.80
N SER A 300 11.74 16.91 -12.40
CA SER A 300 12.93 16.13 -11.95
C SER A 300 12.60 15.12 -10.85
N THR A 301 11.52 15.35 -10.09
CA THR A 301 11.01 14.46 -9.06
C THR A 301 10.33 13.20 -9.56
N HIS A 302 9.80 13.19 -10.79
CA HIS A 302 9.16 12.04 -11.42
C HIS A 302 10.21 10.99 -11.84
N ASP A 303 11.33 11.43 -12.41
CA ASP A 303 12.42 10.54 -12.86
C ASP A 303 13.33 10.09 -11.72
N SER A 304 12.94 10.37 -10.47
CA SER A 304 13.67 9.88 -9.31
C SER A 304 13.58 8.35 -9.24
N TYR A 305 14.72 7.71 -9.01
CA TYR A 305 14.82 6.26 -8.80
C TYR A 305 13.80 5.75 -7.77
N LEU A 306 13.55 6.53 -6.73
CA LEU A 306 12.58 6.19 -5.69
C LEU A 306 11.14 6.13 -6.21
N THR A 307 10.75 7.04 -7.12
CA THR A 307 9.40 7.04 -7.71
C THR A 307 9.22 5.81 -8.60
N ALA A 308 10.21 5.51 -9.44
CA ALA A 308 10.23 4.30 -10.26
C ALA A 308 10.18 3.02 -9.39
N LEU A 309 10.94 2.99 -8.29
CA LEU A 309 10.95 1.87 -7.35
C LEU A 309 9.57 1.68 -6.68
N LEU A 310 8.93 2.77 -6.22
CA LEU A 310 7.60 2.70 -5.61
C LEU A 310 6.54 2.26 -6.63
N ALA A 311 6.58 2.77 -7.86
CA ALA A 311 5.67 2.38 -8.93
C ALA A 311 5.85 0.91 -9.33
N SER A 312 7.10 0.44 -9.48
CA SER A 312 7.43 -0.95 -9.76
C SER A 312 7.06 -1.89 -8.60
N PHE A 313 7.19 -1.41 -7.36
CA PHE A 313 6.75 -2.14 -6.17
C PHE A 313 5.23 -2.35 -6.18
N GLU A 314 4.45 -1.35 -6.61
CA GLU A 314 2.99 -1.47 -6.76
C GLU A 314 2.54 -2.18 -8.05
N MET A 315 3.45 -2.53 -8.97
CA MET A 315 3.14 -2.98 -10.33
C MET A 315 2.19 -2.02 -11.06
N LEU A 316 2.40 -0.73 -10.88
CA LEU A 316 1.46 0.28 -11.34
C LEU A 316 1.31 0.24 -12.87
N GLU A 317 2.42 0.04 -13.58
CA GLU A 317 2.45 0.01 -15.03
C GLU A 317 1.74 -1.21 -15.61
N GLU A 318 2.16 -2.41 -15.19
CA GLU A 318 1.57 -3.66 -15.66
C GLU A 318 0.07 -3.72 -15.36
N ARG A 319 -0.34 -3.17 -14.22
CA ARG A 319 -1.74 -3.08 -13.83
C ARG A 319 -2.53 -2.13 -14.74
N MET A 320 -2.00 -0.95 -15.05
CA MET A 320 -2.69 0.01 -15.92
C MET A 320 -2.82 -0.51 -17.35
N VAL A 321 -1.74 -1.11 -17.88
CA VAL A 321 -1.72 -1.70 -19.23
C VAL A 321 -2.68 -2.89 -19.33
N LEU A 322 -2.62 -3.84 -18.39
CA LEU A 322 -3.55 -4.98 -18.38
C LEU A 322 -4.99 -4.52 -18.15
N GLY A 323 -5.21 -3.50 -17.32
CA GLY A 323 -6.51 -2.90 -17.10
C GLY A 323 -7.12 -2.30 -18.37
N GLN A 324 -6.31 -1.57 -19.15
CA GLN A 324 -6.72 -1.09 -20.47
C GLN A 324 -7.12 -2.24 -21.39
N LYS A 325 -6.23 -3.23 -21.53
CA LYS A 325 -6.46 -4.40 -22.38
C LYS A 325 -7.74 -5.13 -22.00
N MET A 326 -7.95 -5.39 -20.72
CA MET A 326 -9.15 -6.05 -20.20
C MET A 326 -10.43 -5.24 -20.46
N ARG A 327 -10.38 -3.92 -20.29
CA ARG A 327 -11.53 -3.03 -20.55
C ARG A 327 -11.89 -3.00 -22.03
N THR A 328 -10.91 -2.83 -22.92
CA THR A 328 -11.14 -2.84 -24.37
C THR A 328 -11.73 -4.17 -24.84
N LEU A 329 -11.13 -5.29 -24.42
CA LEU A 329 -11.64 -6.62 -24.73
C LEU A 329 -13.05 -6.85 -24.15
N TYR A 330 -13.33 -6.37 -22.92
CA TYR A 330 -14.65 -6.49 -22.33
C TYR A 330 -15.73 -5.79 -23.15
N LEU A 331 -15.46 -4.59 -23.65
CA LEU A 331 -16.40 -3.85 -24.50
C LEU A 331 -16.64 -4.57 -25.84
N LEU A 332 -15.56 -4.99 -26.51
CA LEU A 332 -15.61 -5.66 -27.81
C LEU A 332 -16.34 -7.02 -27.74
N VAL A 333 -16.04 -7.80 -26.71
CA VAL A 333 -16.63 -9.13 -26.53
C VAL A 333 -18.12 -9.04 -26.12
N ASN A 334 -18.52 -8.00 -25.39
CA ASN A 334 -19.93 -7.80 -25.06
C ASN A 334 -20.77 -7.31 -26.25
N SER A 335 -20.17 -6.61 -27.23
CA SER A 335 -20.84 -6.29 -28.49
C SER A 335 -20.98 -7.50 -29.41
N GLU A 336 -20.01 -8.41 -29.41
CA GLU A 336 -19.93 -9.52 -30.37
C GLU A 336 -20.07 -10.92 -29.71
N LYS A 337 -21.13 -11.10 -28.92
CA LYS A 337 -21.36 -12.32 -28.10
C LYS A 337 -21.39 -13.64 -28.87
N ASN A 338 -21.58 -13.60 -30.18
CA ASN A 338 -21.71 -14.79 -31.03
C ASN A 338 -20.35 -15.36 -31.49
N LEU A 339 -19.25 -14.62 -31.31
CA LEU A 339 -17.92 -15.01 -31.82
C LEU A 339 -17.09 -15.85 -30.85
N ILE A 340 -17.54 -16.02 -29.60
CA ILE A 340 -16.72 -16.62 -28.53
C ILE A 340 -17.47 -17.73 -27.80
N ASP A 341 -16.76 -18.80 -27.45
CA ASP A 341 -17.26 -19.84 -26.55
C ASP A 341 -17.87 -19.23 -25.26
N LYS A 342 -19.13 -19.57 -24.99
CA LYS A 342 -19.88 -19.14 -23.80
C LYS A 342 -19.14 -19.43 -22.50
N ASN A 343 -18.42 -20.56 -22.42
CA ASN A 343 -17.65 -20.91 -21.22
C ASN A 343 -16.44 -20.00 -21.03
N LEU A 344 -15.72 -19.69 -22.11
CA LEU A 344 -14.59 -18.76 -22.11
C LEU A 344 -15.05 -17.35 -21.75
N LEU A 345 -16.14 -16.87 -22.34
CA LEU A 345 -16.76 -15.58 -22.02
C LEU A 345 -17.12 -15.45 -20.54
N ARG A 346 -17.79 -16.47 -19.98
CA ARG A 346 -18.17 -16.49 -18.56
C ARG A 346 -16.95 -16.53 -17.64
N LYS A 347 -15.85 -17.13 -18.08
CA LYS A 347 -14.58 -17.13 -17.35
C LYS A 347 -13.94 -15.74 -17.41
N PHE A 348 -13.85 -15.14 -18.60
CA PHE A 348 -13.28 -13.81 -18.82
C PHE A 348 -14.01 -12.72 -18.02
N ASN A 349 -15.35 -12.66 -18.10
CA ASN A 349 -16.14 -11.67 -17.36
C ASN A 349 -15.92 -11.75 -15.84
N ARG A 350 -15.69 -12.95 -15.30
CA ARG A 350 -15.33 -13.10 -13.88
C ARG A 350 -13.96 -12.50 -13.57
N TYR A 351 -12.98 -12.67 -14.44
CA TYR A 351 -11.65 -12.10 -14.27
C TYR A 351 -11.65 -10.57 -14.40
N VAL A 352 -12.33 -10.03 -15.42
CA VAL A 352 -12.51 -8.58 -15.59
C VAL A 352 -13.15 -7.95 -14.35
N HIS A 353 -14.21 -8.57 -13.82
CA HIS A 353 -14.85 -8.08 -12.62
C HIS A 353 -13.97 -8.24 -11.36
N LEU A 354 -13.22 -9.33 -11.20
CA LEU A 354 -12.27 -9.45 -10.08
C LEU A 354 -11.15 -8.41 -10.14
N PHE A 355 -10.77 -8.01 -11.36
CA PHE A 355 -9.81 -6.96 -11.61
C PHE A 355 -10.37 -5.56 -11.31
N GLY A 356 -11.68 -5.37 -11.55
CA GLY A 356 -12.37 -4.09 -11.42
C GLY A 356 -12.31 -3.22 -12.67
N ALA A 357 -11.99 -3.78 -13.84
CA ALA A 357 -11.89 -3.05 -15.10
C ALA A 357 -13.25 -2.71 -15.74
N ASP A 358 -14.33 -3.35 -15.30
CA ASP A 358 -15.70 -3.09 -15.73
C ASP A 358 -16.33 -1.88 -15.02
N GLU A 359 -15.98 -1.67 -13.75
CA GLU A 359 -16.47 -0.54 -12.94
C GLU A 359 -15.58 0.72 -13.01
N SER A 360 -14.39 0.60 -13.60
CA SER A 360 -13.47 1.72 -13.72
C SER A 360 -14.01 2.76 -14.70
N GLU A 361 -14.43 3.92 -14.19
CA GLU A 361 -14.78 5.09 -15.03
C GLU A 361 -13.55 5.49 -15.87
N ASP A 362 -12.39 5.49 -15.22
CA ASP A 362 -11.07 5.76 -15.78
C ASP A 362 -10.02 4.72 -15.32
N ILE A 363 -8.98 4.46 -16.10
CA ILE A 363 -7.86 3.54 -15.74
C ILE A 363 -7.19 3.98 -14.44
N THR A 364 -7.14 5.28 -14.14
CA THR A 364 -6.58 5.76 -12.86
C THR A 364 -7.35 5.24 -11.64
N THR A 365 -8.63 4.92 -11.79
CA THR A 365 -9.43 4.33 -10.69
C THR A 365 -8.98 2.93 -10.31
N LEU A 366 -8.22 2.24 -11.17
CA LEU A 366 -7.64 0.95 -10.83
C LEU A 366 -6.69 1.09 -9.64
N TYR A 367 -5.76 2.04 -9.67
CA TYR A 367 -4.79 2.23 -8.58
C TYR A 367 -5.25 3.21 -7.50
N ARG A 368 -6.16 4.15 -7.81
CA ARG A 368 -6.77 5.07 -6.83
C ARG A 368 -7.92 4.44 -6.04
N GLY A 369 -8.51 3.36 -6.56
CA GLY A 369 -9.60 2.62 -5.94
C GLY A 369 -10.98 3.11 -6.33
N THR A 370 -11.97 2.30 -5.99
CA THR A 370 -13.38 2.62 -6.17
C THR A 370 -13.96 3.23 -4.89
N LYS A 371 -14.78 4.27 -5.05
CA LYS A 371 -15.48 4.94 -3.93
C LYS A 371 -16.82 4.28 -3.60
N ARG A 372 -17.23 3.25 -4.37
CA ARG A 372 -18.53 2.58 -4.26
C ARG A 372 -18.42 1.36 -3.33
N PHE A 373 -19.48 1.07 -2.60
CA PHE A 373 -19.59 -0.13 -1.78
C PHE A 373 -20.19 -1.25 -2.64
N ASN A 374 -19.39 -2.21 -3.08
CA ASN A 374 -19.88 -3.36 -3.84
C ASN A 374 -19.56 -4.70 -3.16
N PHE A 375 -20.57 -5.33 -2.56
CA PHE A 375 -20.45 -6.67 -1.94
C PHE A 375 -20.20 -7.81 -2.94
N TYR A 376 -20.36 -7.55 -4.24
CA TYR A 376 -20.21 -8.57 -5.26
C TYR A 376 -18.79 -9.15 -5.29
N TYR A 377 -17.75 -8.34 -5.07
CA TYR A 377 -16.35 -8.79 -5.07
C TYR A 377 -16.13 -9.88 -4.04
N TRP A 378 -16.54 -9.64 -2.80
CA TRP A 378 -16.51 -10.64 -1.73
C TRP A 378 -17.32 -11.89 -2.09
N LYS A 379 -18.56 -11.72 -2.57
CA LYS A 379 -19.42 -12.85 -2.96
C LYS A 379 -18.84 -13.68 -4.12
N SER A 380 -18.10 -13.03 -5.03
CA SER A 380 -17.43 -13.68 -6.14
C SER A 380 -16.21 -14.47 -5.66
N LEU A 381 -15.36 -13.84 -4.85
CA LEU A 381 -14.17 -14.47 -4.25
C LEU A 381 -14.56 -15.65 -3.34
N TYR A 382 -15.55 -15.46 -2.47
CA TYR A 382 -16.10 -16.51 -1.61
C TYR A 382 -16.59 -17.71 -2.43
N ARG A 383 -17.30 -17.47 -3.54
CA ARG A 383 -17.75 -18.54 -4.44
C ARG A 383 -16.58 -19.28 -5.10
N ILE A 384 -15.44 -18.63 -5.35
CA ILE A 384 -14.26 -19.27 -5.94
C ILE A 384 -13.54 -20.15 -4.91
N ILE A 385 -13.37 -19.63 -3.68
CA ILE A 385 -12.64 -20.32 -2.61
C ILE A 385 -13.46 -21.49 -2.06
N PHE A 386 -14.73 -21.27 -1.74
CA PHE A 386 -15.53 -22.22 -0.97
C PHE A 386 -16.44 -23.13 -1.82
N ARG A 387 -16.59 -22.93 -3.13
CA ARG A 387 -17.30 -23.90 -4.00
C ARG A 387 -16.42 -25.04 -4.53
N ARG A 388 -15.33 -25.40 -3.84
CA ARG A 388 -14.63 -26.66 -4.17
C ARG A 388 -15.52 -27.86 -3.81
N LYS A 389 -16.21 -28.34 -4.84
CA LYS A 389 -16.86 -29.65 -5.06
C LYS A 389 -17.93 -30.06 -4.03
N LYS A 390 -19.20 -29.80 -4.37
CA LYS A 390 -20.21 -30.87 -4.23
C LYS A 390 -19.77 -31.98 -5.20
N ILE A 391 -18.97 -32.93 -4.72
CA ILE A 391 -18.78 -34.19 -5.43
C ILE A 391 -20.17 -34.84 -5.41
N ILE A 392 -20.78 -34.97 -6.58
CA ILE A 392 -21.94 -35.81 -6.77
C ILE A 392 -21.43 -37.23 -6.51
N THR A 393 -21.67 -37.75 -5.31
CA THR A 393 -21.70 -39.19 -5.09
C THR A 393 -22.85 -39.71 -5.94
N ILE A 394 -22.52 -40.36 -7.06
CA ILE A 394 -23.43 -41.17 -7.86
C ILE A 394 -23.61 -42.49 -7.13
#